data_AF-A0A2V9GUK0-F1
#
_entry.id   AF-A0A2V9GUK0-F1
#
_cell.length_a   1.000
_cell.length_b   1.000
_cell.length_c   1.000
_cell.angle_alpha   90.00
_cell.angle_beta   90.00
_cell.angle_gamma   90.00
#
_symmetry.space_group_name_H-M   'P 1'
#
loop_
_entity.id
_entity.type
_entity.pdbx_description
1 polymer ?
#
loop_
_entity_poly.entity_id
_entity_poly.type
_entity_poly.pdbx_seq_one_letter_code
_entity_poly.pdbx_strand_id
1 'polypeptide(L)'
;MFPRLTKDARHSARTSPHNHALAIEQTSQDLRHGVRMLGKNPGFTAVAVLTLTLGIGATTAIFSVVDAVLLRPLPYGEPTRLVSLYEDRTRDGFPRKEFTPANYADCKTQVQVFQDISAGVEDFFNLSNPGGDPERLMGERYTWNIFSLLGVKPLFGRVFQPEEDRPGFNRVALISYRLWHGRFGADPNVIGRDSSG
;
A
#
# COMPACT_ATOMS: atom_id res chain seq x y z
N MET A 1 15.41 75.31 -28.25
CA MET A 1 14.75 74.62 -29.36
C MET A 1 15.33 73.19 -29.43
N PHE A 2 14.70 72.25 -28.72
CA PHE A 2 14.89 70.79 -28.88
C PHE A 2 13.90 70.28 -29.94
N PRO A 3 13.92 69.00 -30.43
CA PRO A 3 14.92 67.92 -30.32
C PRO A 3 15.13 67.16 -31.67
N ARG A 4 16.01 66.14 -31.71
CA ARG A 4 15.63 64.80 -32.26
C ARG A 4 16.62 63.70 -31.83
N LEU A 5 16.09 62.82 -30.98
CA LEU A 5 16.58 61.47 -30.70
C LEU A 5 16.24 60.56 -31.90
N THR A 6 17.18 59.74 -32.34
CA THR A 6 16.93 58.48 -33.06
C THR A 6 17.88 57.45 -32.46
N LYS A 7 17.49 56.71 -31.41
CA LYS A 7 16.59 55.54 -31.37
C LYS A 7 17.29 54.28 -31.87
N ASP A 8 17.82 53.54 -30.89
CA ASP A 8 17.87 52.08 -30.77
C ASP A 8 17.63 51.25 -32.04
N ALA A 9 18.71 50.69 -32.60
CA ALA A 9 18.63 49.48 -33.41
C ALA A 9 18.66 48.25 -32.49
N ARG A 10 17.50 47.91 -31.91
CA ARG A 10 17.29 46.58 -31.32
C ARG A 10 17.19 45.56 -32.44
N HIS A 11 18.14 44.63 -32.48
CA HIS A 11 18.05 43.39 -33.25
C HIS A 11 16.83 42.59 -32.75
N SER A 12 15.75 42.61 -33.53
CA SER A 12 14.58 41.77 -33.34
C SER A 12 14.85 40.40 -33.92
N ALA A 13 15.05 39.41 -33.05
CA ALA A 13 15.04 38.00 -33.40
C ALA A 13 13.61 37.59 -33.82
N ARG A 14 13.36 37.56 -35.13
CA ARG A 14 12.16 36.97 -35.72
C ARG A 14 12.32 35.45 -35.78
N THR A 15 11.66 34.72 -34.89
CA THR A 15 11.43 33.27 -35.03
C THR A 15 10.35 33.03 -36.09
N SER A 16 10.75 32.47 -37.24
CA SER A 16 9.86 32.17 -38.37
C SER A 16 9.14 30.82 -38.20
N PRO A 17 7.83 30.72 -38.47
CA PRO A 17 7.02 29.50 -38.31
C PRO A 17 7.38 28.34 -39.28
N HIS A 18 8.16 28.59 -40.35
CA HIS A 18 8.61 27.57 -41.30
C HIS A 18 9.63 26.56 -40.72
N ASN A 19 10.25 26.86 -39.58
CA ASN A 19 11.28 26.00 -39.00
C ASN A 19 10.70 24.71 -38.37
N HIS A 20 9.43 24.71 -37.95
CA HIS A 20 8.82 23.56 -37.28
C HIS A 20 8.48 22.42 -38.23
N ALA A 21 7.99 22.71 -39.44
CA ALA A 21 7.67 21.68 -40.42
C ALA A 21 8.94 20.97 -40.92
N LEU A 22 10.00 21.73 -41.17
CA LEU A 22 11.31 21.19 -41.56
C LEU A 22 11.93 20.36 -40.43
N ALA A 23 11.81 20.81 -39.17
CA ALA A 23 12.31 20.03 -38.02
C ALA A 23 11.59 18.70 -37.85
N ILE A 24 10.26 18.65 -38.07
CA ILE A 24 9.47 17.41 -37.98
C ILE A 24 9.84 16.44 -39.10
N GLU A 25 9.99 16.92 -40.34
CA GLU A 25 10.43 16.09 -41.47
C GLU A 25 11.85 15.55 -41.28
N GLN A 26 12.77 16.37 -40.76
CA GLN A 26 14.13 15.95 -40.42
C GLN A 26 14.13 14.88 -39.33
N THR A 27 13.40 15.10 -38.24
CA THR A 27 13.30 14.12 -37.13
C THR A 27 12.69 12.80 -37.62
N SER A 28 11.71 12.85 -38.52
CA SER A 28 11.09 11.66 -39.12
C SER A 28 12.05 10.89 -40.03
N GLN A 29 12.80 11.60 -40.88
CA GLN A 29 13.82 11.00 -41.74
C GLN A 29 14.94 10.35 -40.92
N ASP A 30 15.40 11.04 -39.86
CA ASP A 30 16.44 10.54 -38.96
C ASP A 30 15.97 9.30 -38.19
N LEU A 31 14.74 9.29 -37.68
CA LEU A 31 14.15 8.11 -37.02
C LEU A 31 14.07 6.91 -37.97
N ARG A 32 13.62 7.13 -39.21
CA ARG A 32 13.52 6.07 -40.24
C ARG A 32 14.90 5.54 -40.62
N HIS A 33 15.90 6.41 -40.74
CA HIS A 33 17.28 6.02 -40.99
C HIS A 33 17.86 5.22 -39.81
N GLY A 34 17.62 5.66 -38.58
CA GLY A 34 18.03 4.97 -37.35
C GLY A 34 17.47 3.55 -37.26
N VAL A 35 16.16 3.37 -37.48
CA VAL A 35 15.52 2.04 -37.48
C VAL A 35 16.11 1.13 -38.55
N ARG A 36 16.37 1.67 -39.76
CA ARG A 36 16.99 0.89 -40.84
C ARG A 36 18.44 0.49 -40.51
N MET A 37 19.17 1.33 -39.77
CA MET A 37 20.52 1.00 -39.28
C MET A 37 20.49 -0.11 -38.21
N LEU A 38 19.51 -0.09 -37.30
CA LEU A 38 19.33 -1.15 -36.31
C LEU A 38 19.05 -2.52 -36.97
N GLY A 39 18.27 -2.54 -38.06
CA GLY A 39 18.00 -3.75 -38.84
C GLY A 39 19.20 -4.28 -39.63
N LYS A 40 20.21 -3.44 -39.92
CA LYS A 40 21.44 -3.86 -40.62
C LYS A 40 22.46 -4.56 -39.70
N ASN A 41 22.40 -4.30 -38.39
CA ASN A 41 23.33 -4.86 -37.40
C ASN A 41 22.56 -5.63 -36.30
N PRO A 42 21.93 -6.76 -36.62
CA PRO A 42 20.99 -7.43 -35.71
C PRO A 42 21.61 -7.91 -34.40
N GLY A 43 22.88 -8.35 -34.41
CA GLY A 43 23.56 -8.82 -33.20
C GLY A 43 23.80 -7.72 -32.16
N PHE A 44 24.30 -6.56 -32.60
CA PHE A 44 24.49 -5.39 -31.72
C PHE A 44 23.16 -4.86 -31.20
N THR A 45 22.17 -4.73 -32.09
CA THR A 45 20.81 -4.32 -31.73
C THR A 45 20.19 -5.25 -30.68
N ALA A 46 20.35 -6.56 -30.82
CA ALA A 46 19.80 -7.53 -29.86
C ALA A 46 20.41 -7.35 -28.47
N VAL A 47 21.73 -7.21 -28.36
CA VAL A 47 22.41 -6.97 -27.06
C VAL A 47 21.97 -5.65 -26.45
N ALA A 48 21.89 -4.58 -27.24
CA ALA A 48 21.44 -3.27 -26.78
C ALA A 48 19.99 -3.31 -26.27
N VAL A 49 19.08 -3.95 -27.01
CA VAL A 49 17.67 -4.12 -26.62
C VAL A 49 17.58 -4.94 -25.34
N LEU A 50 18.26 -6.08 -25.25
CA LEU A 50 18.24 -6.93 -24.05
C LEU A 50 18.74 -6.19 -22.81
N THR A 51 19.83 -5.42 -22.96
CA THR A 51 20.40 -4.62 -21.87
C THR A 51 19.41 -3.54 -21.41
N LEU A 52 18.80 -2.84 -22.36
CA LEU A 52 17.81 -1.80 -22.07
C LEU A 52 16.55 -2.40 -21.42
N THR A 53 16.05 -3.52 -21.95
CA THR A 53 14.90 -4.23 -21.39
C THR A 53 15.17 -4.72 -19.97
N LEU A 54 16.36 -5.26 -19.69
CA LEU A 54 16.72 -5.68 -18.33
C LEU A 54 16.82 -4.49 -17.37
N GLY A 55 17.47 -3.39 -17.78
CA GLY A 55 17.61 -2.20 -16.94
C GLY A 55 16.26 -1.54 -16.61
N ILE A 56 15.42 -1.35 -17.64
CA ILE A 56 14.07 -0.78 -17.49
C ILE A 56 13.21 -1.76 -16.68
N GLY A 57 13.18 -3.04 -17.05
CA GLY A 57 12.37 -4.07 -16.41
C GLY A 57 12.70 -4.25 -14.93
N ALA A 58 13.98 -4.27 -14.56
CA ALA A 58 14.41 -4.36 -13.17
C ALA A 58 13.94 -3.14 -12.35
N THR A 59 14.13 -1.93 -12.89
CA THR A 59 13.73 -0.70 -12.22
C THR A 59 12.20 -0.64 -12.05
N THR A 60 11.45 -0.98 -13.11
CA THR A 60 9.99 -1.06 -13.07
C THR A 60 9.49 -2.13 -12.10
N ALA A 61 10.14 -3.29 -12.03
CA ALA A 61 9.76 -4.37 -11.11
C ALA A 61 9.94 -3.93 -9.65
N ILE A 62 11.08 -3.32 -9.31
CA ILE A 62 11.34 -2.79 -7.97
C ILE A 62 10.29 -1.74 -7.62
N PHE A 63 10.04 -0.78 -8.51
CA PHE A 63 9.04 0.26 -8.26
C PHE A 63 7.62 -0.29 -8.15
N SER A 64 7.27 -1.33 -8.92
CA SER A 64 5.95 -1.98 -8.82
C SER A 64 5.75 -2.66 -7.47
N VAL A 65 6.78 -3.32 -6.93
CA VAL A 65 6.72 -3.92 -5.59
C VAL A 65 6.64 -2.83 -4.53
N VAL A 66 7.46 -1.79 -4.62
CA VAL A 66 7.41 -0.64 -3.71
C VAL A 66 6.05 0.03 -3.75
N ASP A 67 5.48 0.24 -4.92
CA ASP A 67 4.15 0.82 -5.07
C ASP A 67 3.08 -0.07 -4.43
N ALA A 68 3.09 -1.37 -4.74
CA ALA A 68 2.12 -2.32 -4.22
C ALA A 68 2.21 -2.54 -2.70
N VAL A 69 3.40 -2.43 -2.11
CA VAL A 69 3.65 -2.73 -0.69
C VAL A 69 3.67 -1.47 0.17
N LEU A 70 4.23 -0.36 -0.31
CA LEU A 70 4.49 0.83 0.49
C LEU A 70 3.63 2.05 0.11
N LEU A 71 3.29 2.23 -1.17
CA LEU A 71 2.68 3.48 -1.64
C LEU A 71 1.17 3.38 -1.87
N ARG A 72 0.69 2.21 -2.31
CA ARG A 72 -0.73 1.99 -2.52
C ARG A 72 -1.40 2.02 -1.15
N PRO A 73 -2.29 3.00 -0.89
CA PRO A 73 -2.96 3.07 0.40
C PRO A 73 -3.75 1.77 0.58
N LEU A 74 -3.60 1.17 1.76
CA LEU A 74 -4.43 0.03 2.15
C LEU A 74 -5.90 0.44 1.97
N PRO A 75 -6.76 -0.44 1.45
CA PRO A 75 -8.14 -0.12 1.07
C PRO A 75 -9.05 0.02 2.31
N TYR A 76 -8.64 0.87 3.25
CA TYR A 76 -9.43 1.32 4.38
C TYR A 76 -10.44 2.37 3.92
N GLY A 77 -11.54 2.51 4.66
CA GLY A 77 -12.60 3.47 4.30
C GLY A 77 -12.09 4.91 4.24
N GLU A 78 -11.34 5.34 5.26
CA GLU A 78 -10.81 6.71 5.38
C GLU A 78 -9.34 6.70 5.83
N PRO A 79 -8.39 6.30 4.95
CA PRO A 79 -7.00 6.06 5.33
C PRO A 79 -6.27 7.31 5.84
N THR A 80 -6.67 8.50 5.42
CA THR A 80 -6.08 9.78 5.86
C THR A 80 -6.48 10.20 7.28
N ARG A 81 -7.48 9.53 7.87
CA ARG A 81 -7.97 9.79 9.24
C ARG A 81 -7.52 8.73 10.25
N LEU A 82 -6.73 7.76 9.81
CA LEU A 82 -6.18 6.71 10.66
C LEU A 82 -4.79 7.12 11.15
N VAL A 83 -4.56 6.96 12.45
CA VAL A 83 -3.26 7.19 13.08
C VAL A 83 -2.92 6.05 14.03
N SER A 84 -1.64 5.72 14.15
CA SER A 84 -1.15 4.80 15.17
C SER A 84 -0.79 5.57 16.43
N LEU A 85 -1.30 5.10 17.57
CA LEU A 85 -1.00 5.68 18.88
C LEU A 85 0.10 4.88 19.57
N TYR A 86 1.08 5.60 20.12
CA TYR A 86 2.16 5.04 20.94
C TYR A 86 2.31 5.86 22.21
N GLU A 87 2.70 5.20 23.30
CA GLU A 87 3.17 5.87 24.50
C GLU A 87 4.57 6.43 24.28
N ASP A 88 4.76 7.70 24.59
CA ASP A 88 6.08 8.31 24.65
C ASP A 88 6.75 7.93 25.98
N ARG A 89 7.71 7.00 25.92
CA ARG A 89 8.59 6.65 27.03
C ARG A 89 10.05 6.97 26.67
N THR A 90 10.28 8.13 26.04
CA THR A 90 11.64 8.59 25.68
C THR A 90 12.57 8.61 26.89
N ARG A 91 12.05 8.91 28.09
CA ARG A 91 12.81 8.87 29.35
C ARG A 91 13.41 7.48 29.67
N ASP A 92 12.74 6.42 29.24
CA ASP A 92 13.16 5.03 29.43
C ASP A 92 13.93 4.48 28.20
N GLY A 93 14.19 5.34 27.20
CA GLY A 93 14.83 4.97 25.93
C GLY A 93 13.86 4.44 24.86
N PHE A 94 12.55 4.50 25.10
CA PHE A 94 11.52 3.94 24.21
C PHE A 94 10.53 5.03 23.74
N PRO A 95 10.87 5.83 22.72
CA PRO A 95 10.02 6.94 22.27
C PRO A 95 8.69 6.52 21.64
N ARG A 96 8.54 5.24 21.28
CA ARG A 96 7.30 4.66 20.75
C ARG A 96 7.07 3.31 21.39
N LYS A 97 6.41 3.30 22.54
CA LYS A 97 6.04 2.08 23.24
C LYS A 97 4.57 1.76 23.02
N GLU A 98 4.24 0.48 22.93
CA GLU A 98 2.85 0.03 22.89
C GLU A 98 2.14 0.34 24.21
N PHE A 99 0.83 0.56 24.12
CA PHE A 99 0.00 0.80 25.29
C PHE A 99 -0.13 -0.47 26.12
N THR A 100 -0.04 -0.32 27.45
CA THR A 100 -0.51 -1.38 28.35
C THR A 100 -2.05 -1.42 28.33
N PRO A 101 -2.71 -2.57 28.63
CA PRO A 101 -4.17 -2.64 28.64
C PRO A 101 -4.85 -1.59 29.53
N ALA A 102 -4.24 -1.25 30.68
CA ALA A 102 -4.74 -0.21 31.57
C ALA A 102 -4.63 1.19 30.93
N ASN A 103 -3.45 1.53 30.39
CA ASN A 103 -3.26 2.82 29.75
C ASN A 103 -4.10 2.98 28.47
N TYR A 104 -4.38 1.88 27.75
CA TYR A 104 -5.34 1.89 26.65
C TYR A 104 -6.75 2.29 27.13
N ALA A 105 -7.22 1.70 28.24
CA ALA A 105 -8.53 2.03 28.81
C ALA A 105 -8.60 3.50 29.25
N ASP A 106 -7.54 4.02 29.87
CA ASP A 106 -7.42 5.42 30.23
C ASP A 106 -7.41 6.33 28.99
N CYS A 107 -6.60 5.99 27.98
CA CYS A 107 -6.53 6.74 26.71
C CYS A 107 -7.91 6.80 26.03
N LYS A 108 -8.62 5.68 25.94
CA LYS A 108 -9.95 5.58 25.33
C LYS A 108 -11.00 6.44 26.02
N THR A 109 -10.87 6.67 27.33
CA THR A 109 -11.82 7.48 28.10
C THR A 109 -11.44 8.95 28.18
N GLN A 110 -10.14 9.25 28.27
CA GLN A 110 -9.63 10.61 28.51
C GLN A 110 -9.34 11.38 27.22
N VAL A 111 -9.00 10.71 26.12
CA VAL A 111 -8.64 11.37 24.86
C VAL A 111 -9.87 11.49 23.95
N GLN A 112 -10.37 12.73 23.81
CA GLN A 112 -11.60 13.02 23.07
C GLN A 112 -11.35 13.51 21.62
N VAL A 113 -10.09 13.52 21.16
CA VAL A 113 -9.74 14.04 19.82
C VAL A 113 -10.00 13.02 18.70
N PHE A 114 -10.10 11.73 19.06
CA PHE A 114 -10.29 10.64 18.12
C PHE A 114 -11.76 10.24 18.09
N GLN A 115 -12.28 9.92 16.90
CA GLN A 115 -13.64 9.43 16.74
C GLN A 115 -13.84 8.07 17.42
N ASP A 116 -12.82 7.21 17.34
CA ASP A 116 -12.80 5.92 18.03
C ASP A 116 -11.33 5.44 18.16
N ILE A 117 -11.08 4.51 19.09
CA ILE A 117 -9.75 3.92 19.33
C ILE A 117 -9.88 2.40 19.46
N SER A 118 -9.11 1.68 18.65
CA SER A 118 -8.99 0.23 18.68
C SER A 118 -7.58 -0.17 19.11
N ALA A 119 -7.46 -1.29 19.82
CA ALA A 119 -6.16 -1.88 20.17
C ALA A 119 -6.04 -3.29 19.58
N GLY A 120 -4.79 -3.70 19.32
CA GLY A 120 -4.44 -5.01 18.81
C GLY A 120 -3.16 -5.52 19.47
N VAL A 121 -3.04 -6.84 19.60
CA VAL A 121 -1.80 -7.50 20.03
C VAL A 121 -1.60 -8.79 19.23
N GLU A 122 -0.36 -9.03 18.81
CA GLU A 122 0.02 -10.29 18.19
C GLU A 122 -0.02 -11.43 19.22
N ASP A 123 -0.54 -12.57 18.81
CA ASP A 123 -0.64 -13.76 19.65
C ASP A 123 -0.46 -15.03 18.80
N PHE A 124 -0.14 -16.14 19.45
CA PHE A 124 -0.04 -17.43 18.80
C PHE A 124 -1.18 -18.34 19.22
N PHE A 125 -1.89 -18.88 18.23
CA PHE A 125 -3.01 -19.77 18.43
C PHE A 125 -2.66 -21.17 17.94
N ASN A 126 -3.00 -22.18 18.73
CA ASN A 126 -2.92 -23.56 18.27
C ASN A 126 -4.27 -23.94 17.66
N LEU A 127 -4.27 -24.29 16.38
CA LEU A 127 -5.44 -24.78 15.68
C LEU A 127 -5.34 -26.30 15.55
N SER A 128 -6.25 -27.00 16.20
CA SER A 128 -6.42 -28.45 16.09
C SER A 128 -7.79 -28.75 15.50
N ASN A 129 -7.84 -29.68 14.55
CA ASN A 129 -9.08 -30.26 14.04
C ASN A 129 -9.10 -31.75 14.42
N PRO A 130 -10.27 -32.35 14.68
CA PRO A 130 -10.37 -33.79 14.89
C PRO A 130 -9.75 -34.56 13.71
N GLY A 131 -8.67 -35.30 13.96
CA GLY A 131 -7.97 -36.11 12.96
C GLY A 131 -6.95 -35.39 12.09
N GLY A 132 -6.62 -34.12 12.37
CA GLY A 132 -5.55 -33.38 11.69
C GLY A 132 -4.41 -33.00 12.64
N ASP A 133 -3.21 -32.77 12.09
CA ASP A 133 -2.07 -32.33 12.89
C ASP A 133 -2.29 -30.92 13.46
N PRO A 134 -1.96 -30.67 14.74
CA PRO A 134 -2.00 -29.34 15.34
C PRO A 134 -1.06 -28.39 14.61
N GLU A 135 -1.56 -27.20 14.30
CA GLU A 135 -0.77 -26.15 13.67
C GLU A 135 -0.75 -24.91 14.56
N ARG A 136 0.44 -24.34 14.77
CA ARG A 136 0.58 -23.07 15.48
C ARG A 136 0.50 -21.93 14.47
N LEU A 137 -0.56 -21.15 14.58
CA LEU A 137 -0.83 -19.99 13.75
C LEU A 137 -0.46 -18.71 14.48
N MET A 138 0.17 -17.78 13.77
CA MET A 138 0.28 -16.40 14.21
C MET A 138 -1.03 -15.68 13.87
N GLY A 139 -1.61 -15.02 14.86
CA GLY A 139 -2.82 -14.23 14.71
C GLY A 139 -2.76 -12.99 15.58
N GLU A 140 -3.86 -12.25 15.61
CA GLU A 140 -3.94 -11.01 16.36
C GLU A 140 -5.26 -10.95 17.12
N ARG A 141 -5.19 -10.43 18.34
CA ARG A 141 -6.36 -10.13 19.16
C ARG A 141 -6.63 -8.65 19.07
N TYR A 142 -7.85 -8.30 18.71
CA TYR A 142 -8.27 -6.91 18.57
C TYR A 142 -9.47 -6.63 19.46
N THR A 143 -9.64 -5.35 19.83
CA THR A 143 -10.90 -4.85 20.36
C THR A 143 -12.00 -4.94 19.29
N TRP A 144 -13.26 -5.04 19.72
CA TRP A 144 -14.38 -5.37 18.81
C TRP A 144 -14.54 -4.40 17.63
N ASN A 145 -14.14 -3.15 17.82
CA ASN A 145 -14.37 -2.05 16.88
C ASN A 145 -13.34 -1.96 15.74
N ILE A 146 -12.30 -2.80 15.70
CA ILE A 146 -11.20 -2.67 14.71
C ILE A 146 -11.68 -2.58 13.26
N PHE A 147 -12.56 -3.49 12.84
CA PHE A 147 -12.99 -3.56 11.45
C PHE A 147 -13.93 -2.40 11.08
N SER A 148 -14.76 -1.97 12.04
CA SER A 148 -15.61 -0.78 11.90
C SER A 148 -14.76 0.48 11.76
N LEU A 149 -13.70 0.61 12.58
CA LEU A 149 -12.75 1.72 12.53
C LEU A 149 -11.98 1.76 11.20
N LEU A 150 -11.58 0.60 10.66
CA LEU A 150 -10.91 0.50 9.36
C LEU A 150 -11.88 0.63 8.17
N GLY A 151 -13.19 0.55 8.40
CA GLY A 151 -14.21 0.54 7.35
C GLY A 151 -14.18 -0.73 6.49
N VAL A 152 -13.66 -1.84 7.01
CA VAL A 152 -13.49 -3.10 6.28
C VAL A 152 -14.65 -4.05 6.59
N LYS A 153 -15.17 -4.71 5.55
CA LYS A 153 -16.22 -5.73 5.67
C LYS A 153 -15.66 -7.11 5.37
N PRO A 154 -16.03 -8.15 6.13
CA PRO A 154 -15.63 -9.51 5.81
C PRO A 154 -16.32 -9.98 4.53
N LEU A 155 -15.69 -10.93 3.82
CA LEU A 155 -16.28 -11.56 2.63
C LEU A 155 -17.56 -12.35 2.98
N PHE A 156 -17.54 -13.03 4.14
CA PHE A 156 -18.66 -13.80 4.66
C PHE A 156 -18.75 -13.64 6.18
N GLY A 157 -19.95 -13.80 6.74
CA GLY A 157 -20.19 -13.70 8.18
C GLY A 157 -20.30 -12.25 8.66
N ARG A 158 -19.76 -11.99 9.86
CA ARG A 158 -19.83 -10.67 10.52
C ARG A 158 -18.53 -10.31 11.20
N VAL A 159 -18.39 -9.05 11.54
CA VAL A 159 -17.33 -8.54 12.42
C VAL A 159 -17.69 -8.78 13.90
N PHE A 160 -16.75 -8.46 14.79
CA PHE A 160 -16.94 -8.56 16.23
C PHE A 160 -18.01 -7.60 16.75
N GLN A 161 -18.68 -8.01 17.83
CA GLN A 161 -19.69 -7.23 18.55
C GLN A 161 -19.13 -6.72 19.89
N PRO A 162 -19.64 -5.59 20.43
CA PRO A 162 -19.17 -5.03 21.69
C PRO A 162 -19.21 -6.01 22.88
N GLU A 163 -20.18 -6.92 22.91
CA GLU A 163 -20.36 -7.90 23.97
C GLU A 163 -19.26 -8.96 23.97
N GLU A 164 -18.60 -9.18 22.82
CA GLU A 164 -17.57 -10.20 22.61
C GLU A 164 -16.18 -9.73 23.06
N ASP A 165 -16.03 -8.42 23.34
CA ASP A 165 -14.80 -7.83 23.90
C ASP A 165 -14.72 -7.98 25.43
N ARG A 166 -15.55 -8.86 26.00
CA ARG A 166 -15.60 -9.13 27.44
C ARG A 166 -14.97 -10.49 27.74
N PRO A 167 -14.23 -10.62 28.86
CA PRO A 167 -13.73 -11.92 29.29
C PRO A 167 -14.84 -12.97 29.35
N GLY A 168 -14.63 -14.12 28.71
CA GLY A 168 -15.59 -15.23 28.68
C GLY A 168 -16.56 -15.22 27.50
N PHE A 169 -16.70 -14.09 26.80
CA PHE A 169 -17.54 -13.92 25.61
C PHE A 169 -16.72 -13.78 24.31
N ASN A 170 -15.40 -13.81 24.42
CA ASN A 170 -14.43 -13.61 23.35
C ASN A 170 -14.14 -14.89 22.51
N ARG A 171 -15.16 -15.71 22.25
CA ARG A 171 -15.04 -16.98 21.50
C ARG A 171 -15.38 -16.80 20.02
N VAL A 172 -14.95 -15.69 19.43
CA VAL A 172 -15.20 -15.38 18.02
C VAL A 172 -13.88 -15.05 17.34
N ALA A 173 -13.68 -15.61 16.15
CA ALA A 173 -12.49 -15.38 15.34
C ALA A 173 -12.90 -15.02 13.91
N LEU A 174 -12.16 -14.09 13.30
CA LEU A 174 -12.16 -13.92 11.86
C LEU A 174 -10.91 -14.61 11.30
N ILE A 175 -11.12 -15.47 10.30
CA ILE A 175 -10.03 -16.18 9.63
C ILE A 175 -9.71 -15.55 8.29
N SER A 176 -8.44 -15.57 7.91
CA SER A 176 -8.01 -15.07 6.60
C SER A 176 -8.55 -15.96 5.48
N TYR A 177 -8.75 -15.36 4.30
CA TYR A 177 -9.16 -16.09 3.10
C TYR A 177 -8.21 -17.25 2.76
N ARG A 178 -6.89 -17.05 2.97
CA ARG A 178 -5.88 -18.09 2.76
C ARG A 178 -6.06 -19.27 3.71
N LEU A 179 -6.34 -19.01 4.99
CA LEU A 179 -6.58 -20.07 5.97
C LEU A 179 -7.88 -20.82 5.64
N TRP A 180 -8.93 -20.10 5.26
CA TRP A 180 -10.20 -20.69 4.83
C TRP A 180 -10.04 -21.61 3.61
N HIS A 181 -9.35 -21.16 2.56
CA HIS A 181 -9.09 -21.99 1.38
C HIS A 181 -8.16 -23.17 1.69
N GLY A 182 -7.03 -22.93 2.36
CA GLY A 182 -5.99 -23.93 2.56
C GLY A 182 -6.36 -24.99 3.61
N ARG A 183 -6.96 -24.59 4.73
CA ARG A 183 -7.23 -25.48 5.87
C ARG A 183 -8.68 -25.96 5.94
N PHE A 184 -9.62 -25.14 5.47
CA PHE A 184 -11.04 -25.46 5.51
C PHE A 184 -11.63 -25.78 4.12
N GLY A 185 -10.79 -25.94 3.10
CA GLY A 185 -11.21 -26.37 1.75
C GLY A 185 -12.21 -25.42 1.09
N ALA A 186 -12.23 -24.14 1.49
CA ALA A 186 -13.24 -23.16 1.09
C ALA A 186 -14.69 -23.58 1.42
N ASP A 187 -14.89 -24.37 2.47
CA ASP A 187 -16.23 -24.76 2.93
C ASP A 187 -16.98 -23.53 3.50
N PRO A 188 -18.10 -23.08 2.90
CA PRO A 188 -18.88 -21.96 3.43
C PRO A 188 -19.53 -22.29 4.79
N ASN A 189 -19.63 -23.58 5.16
CA ASN A 189 -20.20 -24.02 6.43
C ASN A 189 -19.19 -23.97 7.61
N VAL A 190 -18.03 -23.32 7.42
CA VAL A 190 -17.07 -23.05 8.51
C VAL A 190 -17.60 -22.01 9.50
N ILE A 191 -18.53 -21.15 9.07
CA ILE A 191 -19.09 -20.08 9.89
C ILE A 191 -19.97 -20.68 10.99
N GLY A 192 -19.66 -20.35 12.25
CA GLY A 192 -20.42 -20.84 13.41
C GLY A 192 -19.99 -22.22 13.91
N ARG A 193 -18.90 -22.80 13.40
CA ARG A 193 -18.28 -23.98 14.03
C ARG A 193 -17.45 -23.55 15.23
N ASP A 194 -17.65 -24.22 16.36
CA ASP A 194 -16.78 -24.09 17.52
C ASP A 194 -15.37 -24.58 17.18
N SER A 195 -14.37 -23.79 17.58
CA SER A 195 -12.95 -24.21 17.55
C SER A 195 -12.57 -25.10 18.72
N SER A 196 -13.50 -25.39 19.64
CA SER A 196 -13.30 -26.29 20.77
C SER A 196 -13.71 -27.72 20.40
N GLY A 197 -12.72 -28.50 19.97
CA GLY A 197 -12.64 -29.94 20.21
C GLY A 197 -11.50 -30.21 21.17
#